data_AF-A0A2E5ZQS7-F1
#
_entry.id   AF-A0A2E5ZQS7-F1
#
_cell.length_a   1.000
_cell.length_b   1.000
_cell.length_c   1.000
_cell.angle_alpha   90.00
_cell.angle_beta   90.00
_cell.angle_gamma   90.00
#
_symmetry.space_group_name_H-M   'P 1'
#
loop_
_entity.id
_entity.type
_entity.pdbx_description
1 polymer ?
#
loop_
_entity_poly.entity_id
_entity_poly.type
_entity_poly.pdbx_seq_one_letter_code
_entity_poly.pdbx_strand_id
1 'polypeptide(L)'
;MTIKWQKSRSKKKNISQAYLRWYEAGKDRSKGLTGYYKYEGRNLTDGQRRHNKRVKHEVQQILLDKKKEVSQGIFSIEKWEKRARSFVDYGKKWIKAQDFTYGNARTYIQALKLFENYFGKDKQFHTITKADVTNFKVELRENGKSRYSERYELNSINTYINRLKLIYASAQANDDILTAKNNFFKQAYV
;
A
#
# COMPACT_ATOMS: atom_id res chain seq x y z
N MET A 1 10.83 -4.52 16.09
CA MET A 1 10.01 -4.33 17.31
C MET A 1 10.61 -5.11 18.48
N THR A 2 10.69 -4.49 19.66
CA THR A 2 11.19 -5.08 20.91
C THR A 2 10.43 -4.54 22.12
N ILE A 3 10.59 -5.20 23.28
CA ILE A 3 10.01 -4.74 24.54
C ILE A 3 11.10 -4.02 25.34
N LYS A 4 10.81 -2.79 25.78
CA LYS A 4 11.63 -2.01 26.68
C LYS A 4 10.97 -1.98 28.06
N TRP A 5 11.72 -2.34 29.09
CA TRP A 5 11.28 -2.19 30.48
C TRP A 5 11.81 -0.87 31.03
N GLN A 6 10.94 -0.07 31.60
CA GLN A 6 11.32 1.22 32.20
C GLN A 6 10.78 1.30 33.62
N LYS A 7 11.66 1.64 34.57
CA LYS A 7 11.27 1.85 35.97
C LYS A 7 10.19 2.93 36.06
N SER A 8 9.12 2.63 36.78
CA SER A 8 8.08 3.62 37.04
C SER A 8 8.67 4.78 37.84
N ARG A 9 8.38 6.01 37.44
CA ARG A 9 8.72 7.23 38.20
C ARG A 9 7.73 7.51 39.33
N SER A 10 6.63 6.75 39.43
CA SER A 10 5.64 6.89 40.50
C SER A 10 6.09 6.21 41.80
N LYS A 11 5.49 6.58 42.95
CA LYS A 11 5.87 6.20 44.33
C LYS A 11 6.10 4.69 44.61
N LYS A 12 5.78 3.76 43.69
CA LYS A 12 6.07 2.33 43.81
C LYS A 12 7.49 2.01 43.30
N LYS A 13 8.49 2.15 44.18
CA LYS A 13 9.94 2.06 43.90
C LYS A 13 10.45 0.76 43.25
N ASN A 14 9.63 -0.29 43.17
CA ASN A 14 10.03 -1.65 42.82
C ASN A 14 9.25 -2.22 41.63
N ILE A 15 8.81 -1.37 40.70
CA ILE A 15 8.03 -1.79 39.53
C ILE A 15 8.62 -1.20 38.25
N SER A 16 8.78 -2.05 37.24
CA SER A 16 9.08 -1.66 35.86
C SER A 16 7.90 -1.91 34.96
N GLN A 17 7.54 -0.91 34.15
CA GLN A 17 6.47 -0.99 33.17
C GLN A 17 7.01 -1.43 31.81
N ALA A 18 6.21 -2.19 31.07
CA ALA A 18 6.54 -2.62 29.71
C ALA A 18 6.17 -1.53 28.68
N TYR A 19 7.07 -1.32 27.73
CA TYR A 19 6.88 -0.46 26.56
C TYR A 19 7.17 -1.27 25.30
N LEU A 20 6.28 -1.19 24.32
CA LEU A 20 6.56 -1.67 22.98
C LEU A 20 7.40 -0.62 22.25
N ARG A 21 8.56 -1.02 21.72
CA ARG A 21 9.52 -0.15 21.02
C ARG A 21 9.64 -0.56 19.55
N TRP A 22 9.61 0.43 18.65
CA TRP A 22 9.81 0.22 17.21
C TRP A 22 10.50 1.41 16.56
N TYR A 23 11.05 1.17 15.37
CA TYR A 23 11.68 2.20 14.54
C TYR A 23 10.75 2.55 13.40
N GLU A 24 10.54 3.84 13.19
CA GLU A 24 9.67 4.36 12.13
C GLU A 24 10.28 5.67 11.61
N ALA A 25 10.50 5.76 10.30
CA ALA A 25 11.09 6.93 9.64
C ALA A 25 12.39 7.44 10.31
N GLY A 26 13.28 6.51 10.70
CA GLY A 26 14.56 6.84 11.35
C GLY A 26 14.46 7.31 12.80
N LYS A 27 13.26 7.35 13.40
CA LYS A 27 13.05 7.74 14.80
C LYS A 27 12.60 6.55 15.65
N ASP A 28 13.08 6.52 16.89
CA ASP A 28 12.66 5.55 17.90
C ASP A 28 11.31 5.94 18.47
N ARG A 29 10.34 5.04 18.41
CA ARG A 29 8.99 5.21 18.93
C ARG A 29 8.72 4.17 20.01
N SER A 30 7.99 4.57 21.04
CA SER A 30 7.57 3.65 22.09
C SER A 30 6.15 3.93 22.56
N LYS A 31 5.42 2.85 22.88
CA LYS A 31 4.06 2.91 23.45
C LYS A 31 4.01 2.09 24.73
N GLY A 32 3.50 2.69 25.80
CA GLY A 32 3.32 2.00 27.08
C GLY A 32 2.25 0.91 26.95
N LEU A 33 2.53 -0.26 27.52
CA LEU A 33 1.56 -1.33 27.69
C LEU A 33 0.90 -1.14 29.05
N THR A 34 -0.27 -0.47 29.07
CA THR A 34 -1.01 -0.20 30.31
C THR A 34 -1.42 -1.51 30.98
N GLY A 35 -1.17 -1.64 32.28
CA GLY A 35 -1.46 -2.85 33.06
C GLY A 35 -0.34 -3.90 33.06
N TYR A 36 0.66 -3.79 32.18
CA TYR A 36 1.77 -4.74 32.10
C TYR A 36 3.00 -4.20 32.82
N TYR A 37 3.28 -4.78 33.98
CA TYR A 37 4.42 -4.40 34.80
C TYR A 37 5.06 -5.62 35.44
N LYS A 38 6.32 -5.49 35.84
CA LYS A 38 7.04 -6.51 36.61
C LYS A 38 7.54 -5.91 37.90
N TYR A 39 7.52 -6.70 38.96
CA TYR A 39 8.17 -6.36 40.22
C TYR A 39 9.69 -6.53 40.09
N GLU A 40 10.44 -5.58 40.62
CA GLU A 40 11.91 -5.57 40.67
C GLU A 40 12.38 -5.61 42.12
N GLY A 41 13.34 -6.48 42.43
CA GLY A 41 13.90 -6.64 43.76
C GLY A 41 14.54 -8.02 43.93
N ARG A 42 15.47 -8.15 44.89
CA ARG A 42 16.11 -9.45 45.20
C ARG A 42 15.16 -10.41 45.93
N ASN A 43 14.27 -9.88 46.78
CA ASN A 43 13.38 -10.66 47.63
C ASN A 43 11.93 -10.59 47.13
N LEU A 44 11.65 -11.26 46.00
CA LEU A 44 10.29 -11.35 45.46
C LEU A 44 9.50 -12.48 46.12
N THR A 45 8.27 -12.21 46.52
CA THR A 45 7.32 -13.23 47.00
C THR A 45 6.90 -14.18 45.88
N ASP A 46 6.40 -15.37 46.21
CA ASP A 46 5.96 -16.34 45.21
C ASP A 46 4.81 -15.83 44.34
N GLY A 47 3.94 -14.97 44.88
CA GLY A 47 2.91 -14.27 44.12
C GLY A 47 3.52 -13.29 43.10
N GLN A 48 4.52 -12.52 43.50
CA GLN A 48 5.24 -11.60 42.60
C GLN A 48 6.03 -12.34 41.52
N ARG A 49 6.66 -13.48 41.85
CA ARG A 49 7.36 -14.34 40.88
C ARG A 49 6.40 -14.92 39.85
N ARG A 50 5.24 -15.43 40.28
CA ARG A 50 4.19 -15.93 39.39
C ARG A 50 3.63 -14.84 38.48
N HIS A 51 3.36 -13.66 39.02
CA HIS A 51 2.96 -12.49 38.22
C HIS A 51 4.00 -12.13 37.16
N ASN A 52 5.28 -12.02 37.54
CA ASN A 52 6.36 -11.70 36.61
C ASN A 52 6.48 -12.72 35.47
N LYS A 53 6.34 -14.03 35.78
CA LYS A 53 6.32 -15.09 34.74
C LYS A 53 5.15 -14.91 33.78
N ARG A 54 3.93 -14.72 34.31
CA ARG A 54 2.73 -14.52 33.51
C ARG A 54 2.85 -13.30 32.60
N VAL A 55 3.20 -12.14 33.17
CA VAL A 55 3.38 -10.90 32.41
C VAL A 55 4.45 -11.05 31.34
N LYS A 56 5.54 -11.77 31.62
CA LYS A 56 6.57 -12.05 30.59
C LYS A 56 5.99 -12.80 29.40
N HIS A 57 5.18 -13.83 29.64
CA HIS A 57 4.52 -14.60 28.58
C HIS A 57 3.51 -13.74 27.80
N GLU A 58 2.65 -13.00 28.49
CA GLU A 58 1.65 -12.12 27.86
C GLU A 58 2.31 -11.05 26.99
N VAL A 59 3.37 -10.40 27.49
CA VAL A 59 4.10 -9.37 26.75
C VAL A 59 4.86 -9.94 25.54
N GLN A 60 5.35 -11.18 25.64
CA GLN A 60 5.94 -11.89 24.49
C GLN A 60 4.88 -12.25 23.45
N GLN A 61 3.69 -12.68 23.87
CA GLN A 61 2.58 -12.96 22.97
C GLN A 61 2.16 -11.69 22.22
N ILE A 62 1.98 -10.56 22.91
CA ILE A 62 1.69 -9.26 22.30
C ILE A 62 2.77 -8.87 21.28
N LEU A 63 4.05 -9.08 21.59
CA LEU A 63 5.14 -8.80 20.67
C LEU A 63 5.06 -9.69 19.42
N LEU A 64 4.74 -10.97 19.58
CA LEU A 64 4.57 -11.92 18.47
C LEU A 64 3.37 -11.55 17.60
N ASP A 65 2.23 -11.22 18.20
CA ASP A 65 1.03 -10.83 17.48
C ASP A 65 1.26 -9.51 16.72
N LYS A 66 1.95 -8.53 17.31
CA LYS A 66 2.33 -7.32 16.59
C LYS A 66 3.36 -7.55 15.49
N LYS A 67 4.31 -8.48 15.68
CA LYS A 67 5.22 -8.90 14.60
C LYS A 67 4.46 -9.61 13.48
N LYS A 68 3.45 -10.42 13.80
CA LYS A 68 2.54 -11.04 12.84
C LYS A 68 1.71 -9.99 12.12
N GLU A 69 1.07 -9.04 12.80
CA GLU A 69 0.34 -7.94 12.14
C GLU A 69 1.26 -7.13 11.22
N VAL A 70 2.48 -6.80 11.67
CA VAL A 70 3.46 -6.10 10.84
C VAL A 70 3.87 -6.98 9.65
N SER A 71 4.12 -8.27 9.85
CA SER A 71 4.43 -9.17 8.74
C SER A 71 3.23 -9.34 7.81
N GLN A 72 2.01 -9.42 8.31
CA GLN A 72 0.77 -9.50 7.53
C GLN A 72 0.46 -8.20 6.79
N GLY A 73 0.83 -7.05 7.34
CA GLY A 73 0.78 -5.76 6.65
C GLY A 73 1.86 -5.66 5.56
N ILE A 74 3.10 -6.09 5.86
CA ILE A 74 4.23 -6.16 4.92
C ILE A 74 3.94 -7.15 3.78
N PHE A 75 3.41 -8.34 4.10
CA PHE A 75 3.02 -9.39 3.16
C PHE A 75 1.58 -9.21 2.64
N SER A 76 0.89 -8.14 3.07
CA SER A 76 -0.47 -7.79 2.70
C SER A 76 -1.39 -9.01 2.59
N ILE A 77 -1.69 -9.72 3.69
CA ILE A 77 -2.55 -10.92 3.61
C ILE A 77 -3.94 -10.60 3.03
N GLU A 78 -4.45 -9.37 3.20
CA GLU A 78 -5.64 -8.88 2.47
C GLU A 78 -5.51 -8.97 0.94
N LYS A 79 -4.29 -8.90 0.38
CA LYS A 79 -4.04 -9.04 -1.07
C LYS A 79 -4.17 -10.48 -1.58
N TRP A 80 -4.17 -11.49 -0.70
CA TRP A 80 -4.30 -12.89 -1.11
C TRP A 80 -5.72 -13.23 -1.58
N GLU A 81 -6.74 -12.53 -1.07
CA GLU A 81 -8.12 -12.66 -1.56
C GLU A 81 -8.39 -11.80 -2.80
N LYS A 82 -7.54 -10.80 -3.06
CA LYS A 82 -7.71 -9.90 -4.21
C LYS A 82 -7.37 -10.63 -5.51
N ARG A 83 -8.27 -10.53 -6.47
CA ARG A 83 -8.09 -11.17 -7.78
C ARG A 83 -7.21 -10.31 -8.67
N ALA A 84 -6.24 -10.94 -9.30
CA ALA A 84 -5.54 -10.32 -10.41
C ALA A 84 -6.52 -10.12 -11.57
N ARG A 85 -6.68 -8.86 -12.01
CA ARG A 85 -7.54 -8.51 -13.16
C ARG A 85 -6.74 -7.80 -14.23
N SER A 86 -7.11 -8.05 -15.49
CA SER A 86 -6.62 -7.28 -16.64
C SER A 86 -7.03 -5.81 -16.50
N PHE A 87 -6.06 -4.93 -16.78
CA PHE A 87 -6.27 -3.48 -16.83
C PHE A 87 -7.28 -3.10 -17.90
N VAL A 88 -7.14 -3.70 -19.09
CA VAL A 88 -7.96 -3.40 -20.27
C VAL A 88 -9.40 -3.83 -20.05
N ASP A 89 -9.62 -5.05 -19.57
CA ASP A 89 -10.98 -5.58 -19.37
C ASP A 89 -11.72 -4.84 -18.26
N TYR A 90 -11.01 -4.53 -17.16
CA TYR A 90 -11.58 -3.68 -16.11
C TYR A 90 -11.92 -2.29 -16.64
N GLY A 91 -10.99 -1.64 -17.36
CA GLY A 91 -11.21 -0.31 -17.92
C GLY A 91 -12.40 -0.25 -18.86
N LYS A 92 -12.55 -1.24 -19.76
CA LYS A 92 -13.70 -1.35 -20.67
C LYS A 92 -15.03 -1.46 -19.90
N LYS A 93 -15.08 -2.26 -18.84
CA LYS A 93 -16.28 -2.39 -17.99
C LYS A 93 -16.56 -1.11 -17.21
N TRP A 94 -15.52 -0.51 -16.63
CA TRP A 94 -15.63 0.73 -15.85
C TRP A 94 -16.15 1.88 -16.71
N ILE A 95 -15.62 2.09 -17.92
CA ILE A 95 -16.11 3.15 -18.83
C ILE A 95 -17.58 2.95 -19.19
N LYS A 96 -18.02 1.72 -19.47
CA LYS A 96 -19.42 1.42 -19.79
C LYS A 96 -20.38 1.66 -18.61
N ALA A 97 -19.90 1.47 -17.39
CA ALA A 97 -20.69 1.69 -16.18
C ALA A 97 -20.77 3.17 -15.77
N GLN A 98 -19.92 4.03 -16.33
CA GLN A 98 -19.91 5.47 -16.04
C GLN A 98 -20.78 6.22 -17.04
N ASP A 99 -21.52 7.21 -16.54
CA ASP A 99 -22.34 8.09 -17.38
C ASP A 99 -21.49 9.25 -17.93
N PHE A 100 -20.62 8.93 -18.89
CA PHE A 100 -19.78 9.93 -19.56
C PHE A 100 -20.51 10.57 -20.73
N THR A 101 -20.30 11.88 -20.90
CA THR A 101 -20.57 12.53 -22.18
C THR A 101 -19.77 11.85 -23.30
N TYR A 102 -20.35 11.75 -24.50
CA TYR A 102 -19.79 11.00 -25.63
C TYR A 102 -18.31 11.33 -25.94
N GLY A 103 -17.96 12.62 -25.90
CA GLY A 103 -16.58 13.09 -26.11
C GLY A 103 -15.60 12.59 -25.05
N ASN A 104 -15.99 12.59 -23.77
CA ASN A 104 -15.15 12.09 -22.70
C ASN A 104 -14.95 10.58 -22.80
N ALA A 105 -16.01 9.81 -23.05
CA ALA A 105 -15.93 8.36 -23.22
C ALA A 105 -14.93 7.96 -24.32
N ARG A 106 -14.94 8.65 -25.46
CA ARG A 106 -13.98 8.44 -26.56
C ARG A 106 -12.52 8.60 -26.12
N THR A 107 -12.21 9.60 -25.29
CA THR A 107 -10.84 9.80 -24.81
C THR A 107 -10.34 8.65 -23.92
N TYR A 108 -11.22 8.08 -23.08
CA TYR A 108 -10.88 6.90 -22.28
C TYR A 108 -10.70 5.65 -23.14
N ILE A 109 -11.59 5.44 -24.12
CA ILE A 109 -11.50 4.31 -25.06
C ILE A 109 -10.21 4.38 -25.86
N GLN A 110 -9.85 5.56 -26.38
CA GLN A 110 -8.61 5.75 -27.12
C GLN A 110 -7.38 5.49 -26.23
N ALA A 111 -7.37 5.99 -25.00
CA ALA A 111 -6.28 5.74 -24.05
C ALA A 111 -6.13 4.24 -23.76
N LEU A 112 -7.23 3.51 -23.56
CA LEU A 112 -7.20 2.06 -23.36
C LEU A 112 -6.71 1.32 -24.60
N LYS A 113 -7.11 1.74 -25.80
CA LYS A 113 -6.65 1.12 -27.05
C LYS A 113 -5.14 1.26 -27.22
N LEU A 114 -4.60 2.44 -26.93
CA LEU A 114 -3.16 2.68 -26.98
C LEU A 114 -2.43 1.82 -25.94
N PHE A 115 -2.97 1.72 -24.72
CA PHE A 115 -2.43 0.86 -23.69
C PHE A 115 -2.46 -0.62 -24.09
N GLU A 116 -3.59 -1.10 -24.62
CA GLU A 116 -3.78 -2.48 -25.09
C GLU A 116 -2.83 -2.84 -26.23
N ASN A 117 -2.59 -1.91 -27.16
CA ASN A 117 -1.64 -2.12 -28.25
C ASN A 117 -0.20 -2.28 -27.77
N TYR A 118 0.20 -1.57 -26.70
CA TYR A 118 1.57 -1.61 -26.20
C TYR A 118 1.82 -2.76 -25.22
N PHE A 119 0.92 -2.96 -24.25
CA PHE A 119 1.10 -3.96 -23.19
C PHE A 119 0.38 -5.29 -23.45
N GLY A 120 -0.50 -5.33 -24.45
CA GLY A 120 -1.43 -6.43 -24.63
C GLY A 120 -2.66 -6.33 -23.71
N LYS A 121 -3.65 -7.17 -24.00
CA LYS A 121 -4.93 -7.21 -23.28
C LYS A 121 -4.79 -7.74 -21.84
N ASP A 122 -3.87 -8.67 -21.61
CA ASP A 122 -3.81 -9.43 -20.35
C ASP A 122 -2.98 -8.75 -19.25
N LYS A 123 -2.39 -7.58 -19.53
CA LYS A 123 -1.59 -6.84 -18.54
C LYS A 123 -2.41 -6.53 -17.28
N GLN A 124 -1.91 -6.95 -16.12
CA GLN A 124 -2.61 -6.86 -14.84
C GLN A 124 -2.17 -5.65 -14.03
N PHE A 125 -3.06 -5.07 -13.21
CA PHE A 125 -2.77 -3.85 -12.44
C PHE A 125 -1.50 -3.94 -11.57
N HIS A 126 -1.29 -5.04 -10.86
CA HIS A 126 -0.16 -5.21 -9.95
C HIS A 126 1.20 -5.37 -10.65
N THR A 127 1.18 -5.76 -11.94
CA THR A 127 2.39 -5.96 -12.76
C THR A 127 2.89 -4.68 -13.41
N ILE A 128 2.14 -3.57 -13.32
CA ILE A 128 2.50 -2.30 -13.98
C ILE A 128 3.56 -1.59 -13.13
N THR A 129 4.79 -1.58 -13.64
CA THR A 129 5.93 -0.93 -12.96
C THR A 129 6.03 0.55 -13.31
N LYS A 130 6.92 1.28 -12.62
CA LYS A 130 7.24 2.67 -12.99
C LYS A 130 7.95 2.73 -14.35
N ALA A 131 8.83 1.78 -14.64
CA ALA A 131 9.55 1.70 -15.91
C ALA A 131 8.59 1.47 -17.07
N ASP A 132 7.61 0.56 -16.89
CA ASP A 132 6.54 0.30 -17.86
C ASP A 132 5.82 1.60 -18.25
N VAL A 133 5.38 2.38 -17.25
CA VAL A 133 4.68 3.64 -17.51
C VAL A 133 5.58 4.64 -18.24
N THR A 134 6.85 4.77 -17.85
CA THR A 134 7.79 5.65 -18.54
C THR A 134 7.98 5.24 -20.00
N ASN A 135 8.24 3.96 -20.26
CA ASN A 135 8.45 3.44 -21.61
C ASN A 135 7.20 3.59 -22.48
N PHE A 136 6.02 3.35 -21.90
CA PHE A 136 4.75 3.59 -22.59
C PHE A 136 4.57 5.05 -22.98
N LYS A 137 4.95 6.01 -22.11
CA LYS A 137 4.85 7.42 -22.47
C LYS A 137 5.84 7.79 -23.59
N VAL A 138 7.04 7.22 -23.59
CA VAL A 138 8.03 7.39 -24.69
C VAL A 138 7.46 6.85 -25.99
N GLU A 139 6.88 5.64 -25.98
CA GLU A 139 6.23 5.05 -27.15
C GLU A 139 5.13 5.95 -27.71
N LEU A 140 4.27 6.51 -26.85
CA LEU A 140 3.22 7.44 -27.27
C LEU A 140 3.77 8.71 -27.93
N ARG A 141 4.96 9.17 -27.52
CA ARG A 141 5.60 10.37 -28.06
C ARG A 141 6.28 10.11 -29.41
N GLU A 142 6.98 8.99 -29.52
CA GLU A 142 7.82 8.69 -30.69
C GLU A 142 7.02 8.04 -31.82
N ASN A 143 6.15 7.09 -31.45
CA ASN A 143 5.46 6.18 -32.37
C ASN A 143 3.93 6.38 -32.36
N GLY A 144 3.39 7.05 -31.34
CA GLY A 144 1.96 7.32 -31.22
C GLY A 144 1.46 8.24 -32.33
N LYS A 145 0.60 7.69 -33.20
CA LYS A 145 -0.02 8.43 -34.31
C LYS A 145 -1.53 8.56 -34.12
N SER A 146 -2.04 9.74 -34.45
CA SER A 146 -3.46 10.05 -34.53
C SER A 146 -4.10 9.32 -35.72
N ARG A 147 -5.43 9.41 -35.84
CA ARG A 147 -6.17 8.90 -37.00
C ARG A 147 -5.68 9.50 -38.32
N TYR A 148 -5.13 10.71 -38.29
CA TYR A 148 -4.62 11.44 -39.45
C TYR A 148 -3.11 11.21 -39.68
N SER A 149 -2.53 10.17 -39.05
CA SER A 149 -1.10 9.83 -39.12
C SER A 149 -0.14 10.87 -38.53
N GLU A 150 -0.67 11.92 -37.90
CA GLU A 150 0.10 12.93 -37.20
C GLU A 150 0.54 12.42 -35.81
N ARG A 151 1.70 12.88 -35.35
CA ARG A 151 2.15 12.58 -33.98
C ARG A 151 1.22 13.22 -32.96
N TYR A 152 1.01 12.55 -31.84
CA TYR A 152 0.23 13.13 -30.75
C TYR A 152 0.95 14.32 -30.12
N GLU A 153 0.21 15.41 -29.94
CA GLU A 153 0.67 16.53 -29.12
C GLU A 153 0.84 16.10 -27.65
N LEU A 154 1.75 16.79 -26.95
CA LEU A 154 2.04 16.52 -25.55
C LEU A 154 0.80 16.60 -24.66
N ASN A 155 -0.12 17.55 -24.95
CA ASN A 155 -1.38 17.69 -24.24
C ASN A 155 -2.31 16.49 -24.43
N SER A 156 -2.32 15.91 -25.63
CA SER A 156 -3.08 14.70 -25.93
C SER A 156 -2.52 13.49 -25.18
N ILE A 157 -1.19 13.33 -25.17
CA ILE A 157 -0.50 12.27 -24.41
C ILE A 157 -0.83 12.40 -22.91
N ASN A 158 -0.67 13.60 -22.35
CA ASN A 158 -1.00 13.88 -20.95
C ASN A 158 -2.48 13.57 -20.63
N THR A 159 -3.38 13.87 -21.57
CA THR A 159 -4.80 13.53 -21.44
C THR A 159 -4.98 12.02 -21.33
N TYR A 160 -4.41 11.23 -22.25
CA TYR A 160 -4.53 9.77 -22.22
C TYR A 160 -3.92 9.15 -20.96
N ILE A 161 -2.75 9.63 -20.53
CA ILE A 161 -2.12 9.18 -19.27
C ILE A 161 -3.00 9.49 -18.07
N ASN A 162 -3.61 10.68 -18.01
CA ASN A 162 -4.55 11.02 -16.94
C ASN A 162 -5.81 10.13 -16.97
N ARG A 163 -6.33 9.76 -18.15
CA ARG A 163 -7.45 8.82 -18.27
C ARG A 163 -7.09 7.45 -17.70
N LEU A 164 -5.91 6.91 -18.05
CA LEU A 164 -5.41 5.64 -17.49
C LEU A 164 -5.18 5.71 -15.98
N LYS A 165 -4.67 6.85 -15.49
CA LYS A 165 -4.51 7.11 -14.05
C LYS A 165 -5.84 6.99 -13.30
N LEU A 166 -6.92 7.56 -13.85
CA LEU A 166 -8.26 7.53 -13.23
C LEU A 166 -8.84 6.12 -13.21
N ILE A 167 -8.65 5.34 -14.28
CA ILE A 167 -9.03 3.92 -14.31
C ILE A 167 -8.25 3.13 -13.24
N TYR A 168 -6.94 3.37 -13.10
CA TYR A 168 -6.13 2.73 -12.06
C TYR A 168 -6.60 3.14 -10.65
N ALA A 169 -6.90 4.42 -10.43
CA ALA A 169 -7.40 4.90 -9.15
C ALA A 169 -8.75 4.28 -8.77
N SER A 170 -9.66 4.08 -9.73
CA SER A 170 -10.92 3.37 -9.46
C SER A 170 -10.69 1.90 -9.12
N ALA A 171 -9.71 1.24 -9.76
CA ALA A 171 -9.32 -0.12 -9.41
C ALA A 171 -8.68 -0.21 -8.00
N GLN A 172 -7.95 0.82 -7.56
CA GLN A 172 -7.39 0.88 -6.20
C GLN A 172 -8.46 1.08 -5.13
N ALA A 173 -9.54 1.79 -5.46
CA ALA A 173 -10.69 1.94 -4.59
C ALA A 173 -11.58 0.69 -4.53
N ASN A 174 -11.35 -0.29 -5.41
CA ASN A 174 -12.06 -1.56 -5.41
C ASN A 174 -11.28 -2.60 -4.61
N ASP A 175 -11.87 -3.06 -3.50
CA ASP A 175 -11.21 -3.98 -2.58
C ASP A 175 -10.94 -5.36 -3.18
N ASP A 176 -11.65 -5.77 -4.22
CA ASP A 176 -11.51 -7.09 -4.87
C ASP A 176 -10.31 -7.19 -5.83
N ILE A 177 -9.68 -6.07 -6.18
CA ILE A 177 -8.70 -6.01 -7.27
C ILE A 177 -7.29 -5.90 -6.72
N LEU A 178 -6.43 -6.84 -7.14
CA LEU A 178 -5.03 -6.80 -6.77
C LEU A 178 -4.32 -5.68 -7.54
N THR A 179 -4.04 -4.58 -6.84
CA THR A 179 -3.36 -3.41 -7.38
C THR A 179 -2.03 -3.18 -6.66
N ALA A 180 -1.09 -2.55 -7.36
CA ALA A 180 0.14 -2.03 -6.80
C ALA A 180 0.03 -0.51 -6.62
N LYS A 181 1.16 0.16 -6.39
CA LYS A 181 1.22 1.62 -6.43
C LYS A 181 0.88 2.09 -7.85
N ASN A 182 -0.14 2.94 -7.98
CA ASN A 182 -0.43 3.62 -9.24
C ASN A 182 0.81 4.40 -9.70
N ASN A 183 1.36 4.07 -10.87
CA ASN A 183 2.55 4.73 -11.38
C ASN A 183 2.24 5.82 -12.44
N PHE A 184 0.96 6.03 -12.78
CA PHE A 184 0.50 7.03 -13.74
C PHE A 184 0.40 8.45 -13.15
N PHE A 185 1.31 8.82 -12.23
CA PHE A 185 1.32 10.15 -11.64
C PHE A 185 1.88 11.21 -12.61
N LYS A 186 1.43 12.47 -12.39
CA LYS A 186 1.98 13.69 -12.99
C LYS A 186 3.46 13.85 -12.60
N GLN A 187 4.36 13.16 -13.28
CA GLN A 187 5.48 13.89 -13.84
C GLN A 187 4.96 14.35 -15.18
N ALA A 188 4.47 15.61 -15.20
CA ALA A 188 4.36 16.32 -16.46
C ALA A 188 5.74 16.20 -17.12
N TYR A 189 5.75 15.95 -18.42
CA TYR A 189 6.95 16.19 -19.19
C TYR A 189 7.35 17.64 -18.94
N VAL A 190 8.47 17.84 -18.26
CA VAL A 190 9.21 19.10 -18.27
C VAL A 190 9.92 19.16 -19.62
#